data_AF-A0A1H3GVS0-F1
#
_entry.id   AF-A0A1H3GVS0-F1
#
_cell.length_a   1.000
_cell.length_b   1.000
_cell.length_c   1.000
_cell.angle_alpha   90.00
_cell.angle_beta   90.00
_cell.angle_gamma   90.00
#
_symmetry.space_group_name_H-M   'P 1'
#
loop_
_entity.id
_entity.type
_entity.pdbx_description
1 polymer ?
#
loop_
_entity_poly.entity_id
_entity_poly.type
_entity_poly.pdbx_seq_one_letter_code
_entity_poly.pdbx_strand_id
1 'polypeptide(L)'
;MAHSVFELTEWLERQKGRDLIINKGELSTGSEEITDIDQVRLHLDDFSVRSIAKHDIDDYLADQEIILHGQGQIISDQGKIELPQNVYEIPIVGNMRTQNEENGMKVKTQQAVYTILIQ
;
A
#
# COMPACT_ATOMS: atom_id res chain seq x y z
N MET A 1 7.41 4.11 13.79
CA MET A 1 6.16 3.66 13.16
C MET A 1 5.19 4.82 12.94
N ALA A 2 4.74 5.53 13.98
CA ALA A 2 3.76 6.62 13.83
C ALA A 2 4.15 7.74 12.82
N HIS A 3 5.44 8.08 12.73
CA HIS A 3 5.92 9.12 11.82
C HIS A 3 5.77 8.74 10.33
N SER A 4 6.13 7.51 9.94
CA SER A 4 6.04 7.07 8.54
C SER A 4 4.60 6.87 8.08
N VAL A 5 3.71 6.43 8.97
CA VAL A 5 2.27 6.40 8.69
C VAL A 5 1.77 7.81 8.44
N PHE A 6 2.13 8.76 9.31
CA PHE A 6 1.77 10.16 9.15
C PHE A 6 2.27 10.75 7.82
N GLU A 7 3.55 10.53 7.47
CA GLU A 7 4.13 10.99 6.20
C GLU A 7 3.37 10.46 4.98
N LEU A 8 3.02 9.17 4.98
CA LEU A 8 2.22 8.58 3.91
C LEU A 8 0.82 9.18 3.85
N THR A 9 0.15 9.34 4.99
CA THR A 9 -1.20 9.93 5.02
C THR A 9 -1.21 11.39 4.57
N GLU A 10 -0.21 12.19 4.96
CA GLU A 10 -0.08 13.57 4.47
C GLU A 10 0.19 13.62 2.97
N TRP A 11 0.97 12.68 2.45
CA TRP A 11 1.23 12.57 1.03
C TRP A 11 -0.03 12.17 0.25
N LEU A 12 -0.78 11.17 0.73
CA LEU A 12 -2.04 10.70 0.14
C LEU A 12 -3.11 11.78 0.14
N GLU A 13 -3.21 12.60 1.19
CA GLU A 13 -4.14 13.72 1.26
C GLU A 13 -3.96 14.68 0.09
N ARG A 14 -2.71 14.92 -0.32
CA ARG A 14 -2.39 15.79 -1.47
C ARG A 14 -2.66 15.13 -2.83
N GLN A 15 -2.87 13.82 -2.87
CA GLN A 15 -3.10 13.06 -4.10
C GLN A 15 -4.57 12.69 -4.34
N LYS A 16 -5.50 13.08 -3.46
CA LYS A 16 -6.93 12.85 -3.69
C LYS A 16 -7.38 13.45 -5.03
N GLY A 17 -8.24 12.73 -5.75
CA GLY A 17 -8.71 13.03 -7.10
C GLY A 17 -7.69 12.76 -8.21
N ARG A 18 -6.57 12.08 -7.93
CA ARG A 18 -5.54 11.73 -8.93
C ARG A 18 -5.50 10.24 -9.18
N ASP A 19 -5.03 9.89 -10.37
CA ASP A 19 -4.70 8.52 -10.72
C ASP A 19 -3.32 8.14 -10.17
N LEU A 20 -3.27 7.00 -9.50
CA LEU A 20 -2.09 6.40 -8.90
C LEU A 20 -1.76 5.08 -9.58
N ILE A 21 -0.47 4.84 -9.79
CA ILE A 21 0.07 3.53 -10.12
C ILE A 21 0.78 2.98 -8.89
N ILE A 22 0.32 1.85 -8.38
CA ILE A 22 0.90 1.18 -7.21
C ILE A 22 1.57 -0.10 -7.71
N ASN A 23 2.88 -0.21 -7.52
CA ASN A 23 3.59 -1.47 -7.72
C ASN A 23 3.87 -2.09 -6.35
N LYS A 24 3.34 -3.28 -6.08
CA LYS A 24 3.57 -4.03 -4.83
C LYS A 24 4.60 -5.12 -5.10
N GLY A 25 5.76 -5.01 -4.47
CA GLY A 25 6.80 -6.02 -4.45
C GLY A 25 6.74 -6.85 -3.16
N GLU A 26 6.58 -8.17 -3.23
CA GLU A 26 6.64 -9.04 -2.05
C GLU A 26 8.09 -9.35 -1.66
N LEU A 27 8.42 -9.25 -0.36
CA LEU A 27 9.75 -9.56 0.16
C LEU A 27 9.85 -11.02 0.57
N SER A 28 10.88 -11.71 0.06
CA SER A 28 11.18 -13.07 0.49
C SER A 28 11.59 -13.12 1.96
N THR A 29 11.03 -14.08 2.71
CA THR A 29 11.24 -14.21 4.17
C THR A 29 12.73 -14.28 4.52
N GLY A 30 13.18 -13.35 5.38
CA GLY A 30 14.58 -13.29 5.82
C GLY A 30 15.55 -12.65 4.82
N SER A 31 15.06 -12.04 3.75
CA SER A 31 15.86 -11.31 2.76
C SER A 31 15.21 -9.98 2.36
N GLU A 32 15.95 -9.13 1.63
CA GLU A 32 15.38 -7.93 0.99
C GLU A 32 15.08 -8.14 -0.51
N GLU A 33 15.06 -9.39 -0.96
CA GLU A 33 14.79 -9.74 -2.35
C GLU A 33 13.30 -9.63 -2.65
N ILE A 34 12.96 -8.96 -3.75
CA ILE A 34 11.59 -8.86 -4.25
C ILE A 34 11.33 -10.06 -5.16
N THR A 35 10.36 -10.89 -4.82
CA THR A 35 10.07 -12.13 -5.55
C THR A 35 8.95 -12.01 -6.57
N ASP A 36 8.03 -11.08 -6.35
CA ASP A 36 6.87 -10.85 -7.23
C ASP A 36 6.51 -9.37 -7.24
N ILE A 37 6.01 -8.87 -8.37
CA ILE A 37 5.59 -7.48 -8.53
C ILE A 37 4.21 -7.41 -9.18
N ASP A 38 3.22 -7.02 -8.39
CA ASP A 38 1.88 -6.71 -8.87
C ASP A 38 1.73 -5.22 -9.18
N GLN A 39 0.96 -4.88 -10.21
CA GLN A 39 0.59 -3.50 -10.51
C GLN A 39 -0.90 -3.26 -10.30
N VAL A 40 -1.22 -2.16 -9.63
CA VAL A 40 -2.58 -1.64 -9.46
C VAL A 40 -2.65 -0.23 -10.02
N ARG A 41 -3.72 0.08 -10.74
CA ARG A 41 -4.09 1.46 -11.10
C ARG A 41 -5.31 1.84 -10.30
N LEU A 42 -5.28 2.99 -9.64
CA LEU A 42 -6.33 3.45 -8.74
C LEU A 42 -6.57 4.94 -8.95
N HIS A 43 -7.81 5.35 -9.19
CA HIS A 43 -8.22 6.72 -8.97
C HIS A 43 -8.46 6.91 -7.46
N LEU A 44 -7.66 7.73 -6.79
CA LEU A 44 -7.76 7.90 -5.34
C LEU A 44 -8.88 8.90 -4.99
N ASP A 45 -10.00 8.41 -4.49
CA ASP A 45 -11.10 9.25 -4.00
C ASP A 45 -10.84 9.73 -2.55
N ASP A 46 -10.49 8.80 -1.67
CA ASP A 46 -10.20 9.07 -0.26
C ASP A 46 -9.27 8.00 0.33
N PHE A 47 -8.85 8.14 1.59
CA PHE A 47 -8.15 7.07 2.31
C PHE A 47 -8.57 7.04 3.79
N SER A 48 -8.42 5.87 4.40
CA SER A 48 -8.65 5.70 5.84
C SER A 48 -7.57 4.85 6.48
N VAL A 49 -7.25 5.14 7.74
CA VAL A 49 -6.33 4.33 8.55
C VAL A 49 -7.14 3.52 9.55
N ARG A 50 -6.99 2.21 9.50
CA ARG A 50 -7.61 1.28 10.44
C ARG A 50 -6.55 0.70 11.36
N SER A 51 -6.78 0.75 12.66
CA SER A 51 -5.97 0.00 13.64
C SER A 51 -6.64 -1.33 13.92
N ILE A 52 -5.89 -2.44 13.84
CA ILE A 52 -6.42 -3.78 14.05
C ILE A 52 -6.16 -4.15 15.51
N ALA A 53 -7.18 -3.98 16.36
CA ALA A 53 -7.05 -4.14 17.81
C ALA A 53 -6.93 -5.60 18.30
N LYS A 54 -6.96 -6.60 17.41
CA LYS A 54 -6.81 -8.01 17.77
C LYS A 54 -5.45 -8.52 17.32
N HIS A 55 -4.51 -8.57 18.26
CA HIS A 55 -3.51 -9.63 18.28
C HIS A 55 -4.29 -10.93 18.52
N ASP A 56 -4.71 -11.62 17.46
CA ASP A 56 -5.07 -13.02 17.58
C ASP A 56 -3.79 -13.82 17.85
N ILE A 57 -3.94 -14.92 18.58
CA ILE A 57 -2.91 -15.65 19.34
C ILE A 57 -1.76 -16.23 18.47
N ASP A 58 -1.79 -15.99 17.15
CA ASP A 58 -0.87 -16.55 16.15
C ASP A 58 0.08 -15.51 15.51
N ASP A 59 0.24 -14.30 16.05
CA ASP A 59 1.33 -13.33 15.69
C ASP A 59 1.43 -12.89 14.21
N TYR A 60 0.41 -13.17 13.38
CA TYR A 60 0.43 -12.92 11.93
C TYR A 60 -0.36 -11.68 11.46
N LEU A 61 -0.88 -10.84 12.36
CA LEU A 61 -1.79 -9.74 11.98
C LEU A 61 -1.08 -8.38 11.88
N ALA A 62 -1.39 -7.63 10.83
CA ALA A 62 -0.97 -6.24 10.66
C ALA A 62 -1.47 -5.39 11.84
N ASP A 63 -0.62 -4.50 12.35
CA ASP A 63 -0.95 -3.61 13.46
C ASP A 63 -1.93 -2.51 13.00
N GLN A 64 -1.73 -2.08 11.76
CA GLN A 64 -2.52 -1.04 11.10
C GLN A 64 -2.68 -1.35 9.62
N GLU A 65 -3.65 -0.71 9.00
CA GLU A 65 -3.92 -0.83 7.57
C GLU A 65 -4.28 0.54 7.03
N ILE A 66 -3.71 0.89 5.88
CA ILE A 66 -4.11 2.06 5.10
C ILE A 66 -4.99 1.55 3.96
N ILE A 67 -6.22 2.00 3.95
CA ILE A 67 -7.22 1.64 2.95
C ILE A 67 -7.34 2.84 2.01
N LEU A 68 -7.03 2.62 0.73
CA LEU A 68 -7.21 3.59 -0.34
C LEU A 68 -8.57 3.33 -0.98
N HIS A 69 -9.45 4.33 -0.95
CA HIS A 69 -10.78 4.25 -1.53
C HIS A 69 -10.75 4.83 -2.94
N GLY A 70 -11.33 4.10 -3.88
CA GLY A 70 -11.60 4.58 -5.23
C GLY A 70 -11.57 3.50 -6.28
N GLN A 71 -11.99 3.86 -7.49
CA GLN A 71 -12.09 2.92 -8.60
C GLN A 71 -10.69 2.55 -9.10
N GLY A 72 -10.46 1.26 -9.34
CA GLY A 72 -9.17 0.82 -9.82
C GLY A 72 -9.20 -0.59 -10.39
N GLN A 73 -8.04 -0.97 -10.93
CA GLN A 73 -7.84 -2.26 -11.58
C GLN A 73 -6.48 -2.83 -11.20
N ILE A 74 -6.47 -4.12 -10.87
CA ILE A 74 -5.27 -4.94 -10.75
C ILE A 74 -4.89 -5.40 -12.16
N ILE A 75 -3.63 -5.22 -12.52
CA ILE A 75 -3.05 -5.63 -13.79
C ILE A 75 -2.15 -6.83 -13.52
N SER A 76 -2.54 -7.98 -14.04
CA SER A 76 -1.78 -9.23 -13.95
C SER A 76 -1.65 -9.88 -15.33
N ASP A 77 -0.86 -10.95 -15.41
CA ASP A 77 -0.72 -11.77 -16.62
C ASP A 77 -2.05 -12.36 -17.12
N GLN A 78 -3.04 -12.49 -16.24
CA GLN A 78 -4.39 -12.98 -16.57
C GLN A 78 -5.34 -11.89 -17.07
N GLY A 79 -4.90 -10.63 -17.11
CA GLY A 79 -5.67 -9.49 -17.58
C GLY A 79 -5.91 -8.43 -16.51
N LYS A 80 -6.91 -7.58 -16.74
CA LYS A 80 -7.31 -6.49 -15.84
C LYS A 80 -8.54 -6.90 -15.04
N ILE A 81 -8.43 -6.84 -13.72
CA ILE A 81 -9.52 -7.17 -12.79
C ILE A 81 -9.82 -5.93 -11.97
N GLU A 82 -11.10 -5.57 -11.82
CA GLU A 82 -11.49 -4.43 -10.98
C GLU A 82 -11.15 -4.67 -9.51
N LEU A 83 -10.81 -3.61 -8.79
CA LEU A 83 -10.59 -3.68 -7.35
C LEU A 83 -11.87 -4.11 -6.64
N PRO A 84 -11.84 -5.19 -5.84
CA PRO A 84 -12.97 -5.57 -5.00
C PRO A 84 -13.38 -4.40 -4.11
N GLN A 85 -14.68 -4.11 -4.07
CA GLN A 85 -15.25 -3.02 -3.27
C GLN A 85 -14.69 -1.61 -3.56
N ASN A 86 -13.95 -1.43 -4.67
CA ASN A 86 -13.25 -0.18 -4.99
C ASN A 86 -12.30 0.27 -3.86
N VAL A 87 -11.57 -0.68 -3.28
CA VAL A 87 -10.55 -0.38 -2.28
C VAL A 87 -9.25 -1.12 -2.58
N TYR A 88 -8.13 -0.50 -2.19
CA TYR A 88 -6.83 -1.14 -2.15
C TYR A 88 -6.23 -1.00 -0.75
N GLU A 89 -5.77 -2.11 -0.18
CA GLU A 89 -5.31 -2.19 1.21
C GLU A 89 -3.78 -2.29 1.26
N ILE A 90 -3.16 -1.45 2.08
CA ILE A 90 -1.74 -1.49 2.41
C ILE A 90 -1.61 -1.95 3.88
N PRO A 91 -1.42 -3.25 4.12
CA PRO A 91 -1.20 -3.77 5.46
C PRO A 91 0.14 -3.32 6.02
N ILE A 92 0.12 -2.83 7.26
CA ILE A 92 1.29 -2.38 8.00
C ILE A 92 1.58 -3.39 9.10
N VAL A 93 2.51 -4.30 8.81
CA VAL A 93 3.03 -5.29 9.76
C VAL A 93 4.38 -4.79 10.27
N GLY A 94 4.48 -4.56 11.59
CA GLY A 94 5.73 -4.16 12.24
C GLY A 94 6.27 -2.80 11.75
N ASN A 95 7.56 -2.75 11.41
CA ASN A 95 8.21 -1.50 11.04
C ASN A 95 7.90 -1.09 9.59
N MET A 96 7.38 0.12 9.43
CA MET A 96 7.19 0.80 8.15
C MET A 96 8.22 1.92 7.97
N ARG A 97 8.66 2.12 6.73
CA ARG A 97 9.44 3.28 6.29
C ARG A 97 8.85 3.87 5.01
N THR A 98 8.94 5.18 4.91
CA THR A 98 8.49 6.01 3.79
C THR A 98 9.68 6.73 3.18
N GLN A 99 9.66 6.89 1.87
CA GLN A 99 10.64 7.68 1.14
C GLN A 99 9.90 8.44 0.03
N ASN A 100 10.02 9.77 0.03
CA ASN A 100 9.53 10.58 -1.07
C ASN A 100 10.41 10.33 -2.31
N GLU A 101 9.77 10.14 -3.44
CA GLU A 101 10.39 10.03 -4.76
C GLU A 101 9.94 11.24 -5.61
N GLU A 102 10.64 11.55 -6.70
CA GLU A 102 10.33 12.74 -7.53
C GLU A 102 8.88 12.81 -8.02
N ASN A 103 8.25 11.66 -8.29
CA ASN A 103 6.88 11.57 -8.79
C ASN A 103 6.04 10.55 -7.99
N GLY A 104 6.34 10.37 -6.70
CA GLY A 104 5.73 9.31 -5.93
C GLY A 104 6.17 9.18 -4.49
N MET A 105 5.79 8.06 -3.90
CA MET A 105 6.23 7.65 -2.59
C MET A 105 6.52 6.16 -2.57
N LYS A 106 7.66 5.81 -2.00
CA LYS A 106 8.02 4.43 -1.70
C LYS A 106 7.70 4.12 -0.24
N VAL A 107 7.06 2.99 -0.02
CA VAL A 107 6.63 2.49 1.30
C VAL A 107 7.20 1.09 1.47
N LYS A 108 8.02 0.87 2.50
CA LYS A 108 8.56 -0.45 2.83
C LYS A 108 8.01 -0.90 4.17
N THR A 109 7.40 -2.08 4.19
CA THR A 109 6.98 -2.80 5.41
C THR A 109 7.92 -3.98 5.64
N GLN A 110 7.66 -4.82 6.64
CA GLN A 110 8.41 -6.07 6.82
C GLN A 110 8.22 -7.07 5.68
N GLN A 111 7.03 -7.08 5.06
CA GLN A 111 6.62 -8.13 4.12
C GLN A 111 6.59 -7.64 2.66
N ALA A 112 6.52 -6.33 2.43
CA ALA A 112 6.36 -5.80 1.09
C ALA A 112 6.98 -4.41 0.90
N VAL A 113 7.25 -4.08 -0.36
CA VAL A 113 7.64 -2.75 -0.82
C VAL A 113 6.59 -2.26 -1.81
N TYR A 114 5.96 -1.12 -1.51
CA TYR A 114 5.03 -0.45 -2.40
C TYR A 114 5.73 0.76 -3.02
N THR A 115 5.66 0.90 -4.33
CA THR A 115 6.04 2.12 -5.04
C THR A 115 4.79 2.74 -5.61
N ILE A 116 4.36 3.86 -5.06
CA ILE A 116 3.16 4.60 -5.45
C ILE A 116 3.59 5.79 -6.29
N LEU A 117 3.15 5.85 -7.54
CA LEU A 117 3.49 6.89 -8.51
C LEU A 117 2.25 7.68 -8.89
N ILE A 118 2.41 8.99 -9.09
CA ILE A 118 1.36 9.87 -9.60
C ILE A 118 1.37 9.77 -11.13
N GLN A 119 0.19 9.61 -11.74
CA GLN A 119 0.02 9.58 -13.19
C GLN A 119 -0.29 10.97 -13.77
#